data_AF-A0A927XJU9-F1
#
_entry.id   AF-A0A927XJU9-F1
#
_cell.length_a   1.000
_cell.length_b   1.000
_cell.length_c   1.000
_cell.angle_alpha   90.00
_cell.angle_beta   90.00
_cell.angle_gamma   90.00
#
_symmetry.space_group_name_H-M   'P 1'
#
loop_
_entity.id
_entity.type
_entity.pdbx_description
1 polymer ?
#
loop_
_entity_poly.entity_id
_entity_poly.type
_entity_poly.pdbx_seq_one_letter_code
_entity_poly.pdbx_strand_id
1 'polypeptide(L)'
;MKYKTKMGLVRGGDLLAIDKELISEIKNSVNIVDVIGEVVSLTRAGRNYIGLCPFHKEKTPSFNVIEDKQFFHCFGCGKSGDVYKFLEEYRQVSFLESVHLVAERAGIPLQVDVQQTQTKPQNPNQILIDIHKDAAKFYNAVLKTTKEGQEAKNYLAQRGLTDELIDYFNIGLSPNEPDFLYQSLAKRYDENALMASGLFNLSERTNRVYDAFQNRIMFPLTDDSGQVVAFSGRIWTKEDLENKQAKYKNTRSTALFNKSYELYHLDKARPVMSKKHEVYLMEGFMDVIAAYRAGIENAVASMGTALTPDHVRHLKRYAKKVILTYDGDNAGQNAIAKSLELLKDFNVEIVRVPEQMDPDEFIQKNSPQALANLLENNRISSTEFFIHYLKPENSDNLQAEIAYVEQISKIIAQSPSITAQNSYINMVADLLPDFDYYQVEQSVNGERLQNRSNLQSEAVKQRVTVVELPISKNISAIIKAESQLMHRLLTHDYLLNEFRNRGEFTFDTQELQALYDLLVQQGEVNSYDLAQFDDRTRQMYYRVLEENLPDEIANNEIEEIIDKRDRLLRERDLQKQSKLIRESSNLGDVDAALAALENLIAQKRNME
;
A
#
# COMPACT_ATOMS: atom_id res chain seq x y z
N MET A 1 36.60 38.81 -23.81
CA MET A 1 35.43 39.08 -22.94
C MET A 1 34.80 37.74 -22.58
N LYS A 2 34.71 37.42 -21.28
CA LYS A 2 34.13 36.19 -20.75
C LYS A 2 32.60 36.30 -20.79
N TYR A 3 31.90 35.32 -21.37
CA TYR A 3 30.51 35.04 -21.01
C TYR A 3 30.43 33.65 -20.38
N LYS A 4 29.96 33.65 -19.13
CA LYS A 4 29.80 32.50 -18.26
C LYS A 4 28.52 31.74 -18.63
N THR A 5 28.69 30.44 -18.81
CA THR A 5 27.66 29.39 -18.76
C THR A 5 26.88 29.45 -17.44
N LYS A 6 25.55 29.33 -17.50
CA LYS A 6 24.74 28.81 -16.39
C LYS A 6 23.85 27.69 -16.92
N MET A 7 24.26 26.47 -16.57
CA MET A 7 23.50 25.22 -16.72
C MET A 7 22.20 25.28 -15.93
N GLY A 8 21.11 24.83 -16.55
CA GLY A 8 19.94 24.25 -15.91
C GLY A 8 19.63 22.93 -16.60
N LEU A 9 20.46 21.91 -16.36
CA LEU A 9 20.26 20.56 -16.84
C LEU A 9 19.20 19.85 -16.00
N VAL A 10 18.14 19.38 -16.66
CA VAL A 10 17.40 18.19 -16.20
C VAL A 10 17.92 17.03 -17.04
N ARG A 11 18.47 16.01 -16.39
CA ARG A 11 19.04 14.82 -17.05
C ARG A 11 17.92 13.85 -17.45
N GLY A 12 17.93 13.43 -18.72
CA GLY A 12 17.29 12.20 -19.18
C GLY A 12 16.79 12.26 -20.62
N GLY A 13 17.59 11.76 -21.58
CA GLY A 13 17.18 11.28 -22.91
C GLY A 13 16.73 12.32 -23.94
N ASP A 14 17.35 12.32 -25.12
CA ASP A 14 16.97 13.11 -26.29
C ASP A 14 15.47 12.96 -26.64
N LEU A 15 14.66 14.00 -26.44
CA LEU A 15 13.28 14.11 -26.94
C LEU A 15 12.88 15.59 -27.04
N LEU A 16 12.40 15.95 -28.24
CA LEU A 16 11.77 17.21 -28.68
C LEU A 16 11.38 18.20 -27.56
N ALA A 17 12.11 19.31 -27.46
CA ALA A 17 11.75 20.43 -26.59
C ALA A 17 10.64 21.27 -27.24
N ILE A 18 9.39 21.11 -26.80
CA ILE A 18 8.36 22.13 -27.00
C ILE A 18 8.73 23.33 -26.13
N ASP A 19 8.74 24.53 -26.71
CA ASP A 19 9.12 25.74 -25.99
C ASP A 19 8.21 25.95 -24.76
N LYS A 20 8.82 26.28 -23.61
CA LYS A 20 8.07 26.51 -22.36
C LYS A 20 7.13 27.71 -22.49
N GLU A 21 7.48 28.67 -23.34
CA GLU A 21 6.64 29.82 -23.65
C GLU A 21 5.36 29.40 -24.38
N LEU A 22 5.49 28.49 -25.37
CA LEU A 22 4.35 27.94 -26.12
C LEU A 22 3.43 27.07 -25.26
N ILE A 23 3.98 26.27 -24.34
CA ILE A 23 3.18 25.47 -23.39
C ILE A 23 2.35 26.38 -22.47
N SER A 24 2.93 27.51 -22.04
CA SER A 24 2.25 28.50 -21.22
C SER A 24 1.17 29.23 -22.02
N GLU A 25 1.43 29.57 -23.27
CA GLU A 25 0.47 30.18 -24.19
C GLU A 25 -0.74 29.27 -24.44
N ILE A 26 -0.51 27.99 -24.74
CA ILE A 26 -1.56 26.98 -24.90
C ILE A 26 -2.38 26.84 -23.62
N LYS A 27 -1.73 26.84 -22.45
CA LYS A 27 -2.42 26.76 -21.16
C LYS A 27 -3.34 27.96 -20.92
N ASN A 28 -2.89 29.16 -21.29
CA ASN A 28 -3.66 30.39 -21.10
C ASN A 28 -4.75 30.60 -22.16
N SER A 29 -4.70 29.85 -23.26
CA SER A 29 -5.70 29.92 -24.33
C SER A 29 -7.00 29.16 -24.04
N VAL A 30 -7.03 28.35 -22.98
CA VAL A 30 -8.21 27.60 -22.55
C VAL A 30 -8.62 27.97 -21.13
N ASN A 31 -9.91 27.90 -20.85
CA ASN A 31 -10.41 28.01 -19.50
C ASN A 31 -10.59 26.62 -18.88
N ILE A 32 -9.96 26.39 -17.73
CA ILE A 32 -10.02 25.13 -16.98
C ILE A 32 -11.46 24.74 -16.61
N VAL A 33 -12.35 25.72 -16.37
CA VAL A 33 -13.76 25.47 -16.05
C VAL A 33 -14.48 24.80 -17.21
N ASP A 34 -14.19 25.24 -18.44
CA ASP A 34 -14.80 24.68 -19.65
C ASP A 34 -14.31 23.26 -19.94
N VAL A 35 -13.01 23.01 -19.72
CA VAL A 35 -12.41 21.68 -19.94
C VAL A 35 -12.93 20.66 -18.92
N ILE A 36 -13.03 21.06 -17.64
CA ILE A 36 -13.53 20.18 -16.58
C ILE A 36 -15.06 20.02 -16.68
N GLY A 37 -15.78 21.07 -17.06
CA GLY A 37 -17.24 21.12 -17.16
C GLY A 37 -17.84 20.15 -18.18
N GLU A 38 -17.06 19.66 -19.14
CA GLU A 38 -17.47 18.61 -20.09
C GLU A 38 -17.67 17.25 -19.42
N VAL A 39 -16.97 17.03 -18.32
CA VAL A 39 -16.86 15.74 -17.65
C VAL A 39 -17.56 15.76 -16.30
N VAL A 40 -17.45 16.88 -15.60
CA VAL A 40 -17.97 17.06 -14.25
C VAL A 40 -19.05 18.13 -14.28
N SER A 41 -20.23 17.81 -13.75
CA SER A 41 -21.28 18.82 -13.54
C SER A 41 -20.85 19.81 -12.46
N LEU A 42 -20.37 20.97 -12.89
CA LEU A 42 -19.90 22.05 -12.03
C LEU A 42 -21.06 23.02 -11.72
N THR A 43 -21.19 23.39 -10.45
CA THR A 43 -22.15 24.40 -9.97
C THR A 43 -21.39 25.60 -9.42
N ARG A 44 -21.86 26.82 -9.72
CA ARG A 44 -21.18 28.03 -9.29
C ARG A 44 -21.45 28.29 -7.81
N ALA A 45 -20.38 28.39 -7.01
CA ALA A 45 -20.43 28.67 -5.59
C ALA A 45 -19.51 29.87 -5.27
N GLY A 46 -20.09 31.07 -5.29
CA GLY A 46 -19.32 32.32 -5.14
C GLY A 46 -18.41 32.58 -6.33
N ARG A 47 -17.10 32.72 -6.08
CA ARG A 47 -16.08 32.95 -7.12
C ARG A 47 -15.53 31.65 -7.74
N ASN A 48 -15.88 30.49 -7.18
CA ASN A 48 -15.39 29.19 -7.62
C ASN A 48 -16.53 28.33 -8.16
N TYR A 49 -16.16 27.21 -8.77
CA TYR A 49 -17.08 26.17 -9.22
C TYR A 49 -16.87 24.91 -8.40
N ILE A 50 -17.95 24.24 -8.02
CA ILE A 50 -17.92 23.04 -7.18
C ILE A 50 -18.67 21.90 -7.87
N GLY A 51 -18.09 20.70 -7.85
CA GLY A 51 -18.69 19.48 -8.38
C GLY A 51 -18.29 18.24 -7.59
N LEU A 52 -18.80 17.08 -8.03
CA LEU A 52 -18.33 15.79 -7.53
C LEU A 52 -16.97 15.45 -8.15
N CYS A 53 -16.05 14.96 -7.34
CA CYS A 53 -14.71 14.63 -7.81
C CYS A 53 -14.72 13.46 -8.82
N PRO A 54 -14.12 13.62 -10.00
CA PRO A 54 -14.02 12.53 -10.98
C PRO A 54 -12.96 11.48 -10.58
N PHE A 55 -12.13 11.75 -9.58
CA PHE A 55 -10.99 10.92 -9.20
C PHE A 55 -11.25 9.98 -8.03
N HIS A 56 -12.32 10.20 -7.26
CA HIS A 56 -12.70 9.34 -6.14
C HIS A 56 -14.22 9.41 -5.92
N LYS A 57 -14.81 8.35 -5.37
CA LYS A 57 -16.25 8.29 -5.15
C LYS A 57 -16.63 9.04 -3.88
N GLU A 58 -17.43 10.08 -4.03
CA GLU A 58 -18.00 10.86 -2.93
C GLU A 58 -19.48 11.18 -3.19
N LYS A 59 -20.22 11.47 -2.12
CA LYS A 59 -21.64 11.87 -2.19
C LYS A 59 -21.83 13.39 -2.04
N THR A 60 -20.87 14.05 -1.44
CA THR A 60 -20.86 15.51 -1.22
C THR A 60 -19.85 16.15 -2.16
N PRO A 61 -20.21 17.22 -2.90
CA PRO A 61 -19.27 17.90 -3.78
C PRO A 61 -18.05 18.44 -3.03
N SER A 62 -16.85 17.91 -3.29
CA SER A 62 -15.60 18.41 -2.72
C SER A 62 -14.61 18.91 -3.77
N PHE A 63 -14.95 18.79 -5.06
CA PHE A 63 -14.11 19.19 -6.17
C PHE A 63 -14.29 20.66 -6.49
N ASN A 64 -13.26 21.48 -6.21
CA ASN A 64 -13.30 22.92 -6.37
C ASN A 64 -12.44 23.35 -7.57
N VAL A 65 -13.00 24.18 -8.45
CA VAL A 65 -12.31 24.75 -9.61
C VAL A 65 -12.32 26.27 -9.46
N ILE A 66 -11.13 26.85 -9.49
CA ILE A 66 -10.90 28.28 -9.30
C ILE A 66 -10.55 28.87 -10.66
N GLU A 67 -11.53 29.52 -11.28
CA GLU A 67 -11.42 30.11 -12.63
C GLU A 67 -10.29 31.15 -12.71
N ASP A 68 -10.24 32.09 -11.76
CA ASP A 68 -9.23 33.16 -11.72
C ASP A 68 -7.78 32.63 -11.64
N LYS A 69 -7.60 31.44 -11.06
CA LYS A 69 -6.28 30.80 -10.88
C LYS A 69 -6.00 29.70 -11.89
N GLN A 70 -6.95 29.37 -12.77
CA GLN A 70 -6.87 28.26 -13.72
C GLN A 70 -6.39 26.95 -13.05
N PHE A 71 -7.00 26.62 -11.91
CA PHE A 71 -6.54 25.58 -10.99
C PHE A 71 -7.72 24.81 -10.37
N PHE A 72 -7.54 23.51 -10.11
CA PHE A 72 -8.50 22.70 -9.37
C PHE A 72 -7.88 22.12 -8.09
N HIS A 73 -8.71 21.91 -7.08
CA HIS A 73 -8.37 21.20 -5.85
C HIS A 73 -9.57 20.42 -5.33
N CYS A 74 -9.37 19.16 -5.00
CA CYS A 74 -10.37 18.32 -4.35
C CYS A 74 -10.10 18.23 -2.84
N PHE A 75 -11.04 18.69 -2.03
CA PHE A 75 -10.92 18.64 -0.58
C PHE A 75 -11.17 17.23 0.01
N GLY A 76 -11.79 16.32 -0.75
CA GLY A 76 -11.99 14.93 -0.33
C GLY A 76 -10.75 14.05 -0.50
N CYS A 77 -10.08 14.11 -1.66
CA CYS A 77 -8.93 13.24 -1.97
C CYS A 77 -7.57 13.95 -2.08
N GLY A 78 -7.52 15.28 -1.93
CA GLY A 78 -6.29 16.07 -1.97
C GLY A 78 -5.68 16.25 -3.37
N LYS A 79 -6.27 15.70 -4.43
CA LYS A 79 -5.78 15.91 -5.80
C LYS A 79 -5.95 17.37 -6.21
N SER A 80 -4.90 17.92 -6.81
CA SER A 80 -4.89 19.30 -7.28
C SER A 80 -3.95 19.49 -8.46
N GLY A 81 -4.18 20.54 -9.25
CA GLY A 81 -3.39 20.80 -10.44
C GLY A 81 -4.03 21.78 -11.41
N ASP A 82 -3.39 21.94 -12.56
CA ASP A 82 -3.90 22.73 -13.68
C ASP A 82 -4.63 21.85 -14.71
N VAL A 83 -5.00 22.45 -15.85
CA VAL A 83 -5.73 21.78 -16.93
C VAL A 83 -4.98 20.56 -17.50
N TYR A 84 -3.64 20.62 -17.58
CA TYR A 84 -2.83 19.48 -18.04
C TYR A 84 -2.86 18.36 -17.02
N LYS A 85 -2.65 18.69 -15.74
CA LYS A 85 -2.67 17.70 -14.67
C LYS A 85 -4.04 17.04 -14.53
N PHE A 86 -5.12 17.79 -14.75
CA PHE A 86 -6.47 17.23 -14.81
C PHE A 86 -6.60 16.19 -15.92
N LEU A 87 -6.16 16.51 -17.14
CA LEU A 87 -6.24 15.61 -18.30
C LEU A 87 -5.34 14.38 -18.17
N GLU A 88 -4.12 14.53 -17.64
CA GLU A 88 -3.23 13.41 -17.32
C GLU A 88 -3.93 12.43 -16.37
N GLU A 89 -4.49 12.93 -15.27
CA GLU A 89 -5.09 12.09 -14.23
C GLU A 89 -6.44 11.51 -14.68
N TYR A 90 -7.24 12.27 -15.43
CA TYR A 90 -8.57 11.85 -15.86
C TYR A 90 -8.52 10.91 -17.07
N ARG A 91 -7.71 11.23 -18.08
CA ARG A 91 -7.58 10.43 -19.31
C ARG A 91 -6.42 9.42 -19.28
N GLN A 92 -5.58 9.43 -18.23
CA GLN A 92 -4.40 8.57 -18.12
C GLN A 92 -3.44 8.72 -19.31
N VAL A 93 -3.27 9.97 -19.77
CA VAL A 93 -2.39 10.35 -20.89
C VAL A 93 -1.11 11.02 -20.37
N SER A 94 -0.06 11.02 -21.18
CA SER A 94 1.20 11.70 -20.84
C SER A 94 1.08 13.23 -20.90
N PHE A 95 2.02 13.95 -20.29
CA PHE A 95 2.07 15.42 -20.32
C PHE A 95 2.06 15.98 -21.75
N LEU A 96 2.85 15.40 -22.66
CA LEU A 96 2.90 15.86 -24.06
C LEU A 96 1.58 15.65 -24.80
N GLU A 97 0.90 14.53 -24.55
CA GLU A 97 -0.44 14.27 -25.10
C GLU A 97 -1.48 15.21 -24.50
N SER A 98 -1.39 15.56 -23.21
CA SER A 98 -2.28 16.54 -22.59
C SER A 98 -2.06 17.94 -23.17
N VAL A 99 -0.82 18.34 -23.47
CA VAL A 99 -0.52 19.59 -24.19
C VAL A 99 -1.12 19.58 -25.60
N HIS A 100 -1.04 18.46 -26.33
CA HIS A 100 -1.64 18.35 -27.67
C HIS A 100 -3.17 18.48 -27.64
N LEU A 101 -3.84 17.79 -26.71
CA LEU A 101 -5.29 17.85 -26.55
C LEU A 101 -5.80 19.27 -26.24
N VAL A 102 -5.04 20.02 -25.43
CA VAL A 102 -5.38 21.42 -25.13
C VAL A 102 -5.07 22.33 -26.33
N ALA A 103 -3.97 22.10 -27.05
CA ALA A 103 -3.62 22.88 -28.24
C ALA A 103 -4.64 22.69 -29.38
N GLU A 104 -5.11 21.47 -29.60
CA GLU A 104 -6.17 21.16 -30.56
C GLU A 104 -7.47 21.90 -30.19
N ARG A 105 -7.82 21.90 -28.90
CA ARG A 105 -8.99 22.61 -28.37
C ARG A 105 -8.88 24.13 -28.53
N ALA A 106 -7.67 24.67 -28.40
CA ALA A 106 -7.38 26.08 -28.59
C ALA A 106 -7.21 26.49 -30.07
N GLY A 107 -7.20 25.53 -30.99
CA GLY A 107 -6.92 25.77 -32.41
C GLY A 107 -5.48 26.24 -32.69
N ILE A 108 -4.53 25.96 -31.78
CA ILE A 108 -3.13 26.36 -31.92
C ILE A 108 -2.38 25.25 -32.67
N PRO A 109 -1.88 25.50 -33.89
CA PRO A 109 -1.18 24.50 -34.68
C PRO A 109 0.23 24.25 -34.10
N LEU A 110 0.41 23.14 -33.40
CA LEU A 110 1.72 22.65 -32.98
C LEU A 110 2.45 22.06 -34.19
N GLN A 111 3.44 22.77 -34.73
CA GLN A 111 4.40 22.21 -35.70
C GLN A 111 5.38 21.29 -34.97
N VAL A 112 4.91 20.11 -34.58
CA VAL A 112 5.79 18.98 -34.30
C VAL A 112 6.02 18.28 -35.64
N ASP A 113 7.24 17.91 -35.96
CA ASP A 113 7.52 17.10 -37.15
C ASP A 113 6.86 15.72 -36.96
N VAL A 114 5.60 15.58 -37.39
CA VAL A 114 4.73 14.40 -37.17
C VAL A 114 5.14 13.21 -38.07
N GLN A 115 6.39 13.16 -38.56
CA GLN A 115 6.90 12.03 -39.34
C GLN A 115 7.62 10.96 -38.51
N GLN A 116 7.58 11.02 -37.18
CA GLN A 116 7.98 9.91 -36.30
C GLN A 116 6.95 9.55 -35.22
N THR A 117 5.66 9.83 -35.45
CA THR A 117 4.60 9.38 -34.53
C THR A 117 4.14 7.96 -34.83
N GLN A 118 5.01 6.98 -34.50
CA GLN A 118 4.61 5.64 -34.08
C GLN A 118 5.55 5.11 -32.99
N THR A 119 5.87 5.92 -31.99
CA THR A 119 6.33 5.38 -30.72
C THR A 119 5.64 6.13 -29.60
N LYS A 120 4.57 5.49 -29.06
CA LYS A 120 4.38 5.43 -27.60
C LYS A 120 5.77 5.32 -26.95
N PRO A 121 6.04 5.84 -25.74
CA PRO A 121 7.29 5.49 -25.05
C PRO A 121 7.42 3.97 -25.16
N GLN A 122 8.34 3.51 -26.02
CA GLN A 122 8.37 2.12 -26.42
C GLN A 122 8.77 1.43 -25.14
N ASN A 123 7.85 0.68 -24.53
CA ASN A 123 8.22 -0.19 -23.44
C ASN A 123 9.49 -0.90 -23.93
N PRO A 124 10.64 -0.79 -23.24
CA PRO A 124 11.89 -1.36 -23.73
C PRO A 124 11.75 -2.86 -24.01
N ASN A 125 10.73 -3.49 -23.41
CA ASN A 125 10.38 -4.88 -23.61
C ASN A 125 9.18 -5.12 -24.56
N GLN A 126 8.71 -4.12 -25.32
CA GLN A 126 7.54 -4.26 -26.21
C GLN A 126 7.71 -5.39 -27.22
N ILE A 127 8.92 -5.50 -27.80
CA ILE A 127 9.25 -6.60 -28.73
C ILE A 127 9.09 -7.95 -28.05
N LEU A 128 9.53 -8.09 -26.78
CA LEU A 128 9.38 -9.32 -26.03
C LEU A 128 7.91 -9.64 -25.74
N ILE A 129 7.09 -8.64 -25.46
CA ILE A 129 5.64 -8.79 -25.27
C ILE A 129 4.98 -9.26 -26.57
N ASP A 130 5.36 -8.67 -27.70
CA ASP A 130 4.81 -9.03 -29.01
C ASP A 130 5.19 -10.48 -29.39
N ILE A 131 6.41 -10.91 -29.09
CA ILE A 131 6.84 -12.32 -29.22
C ILE A 131 5.93 -13.25 -28.40
N HIS A 132 5.67 -12.93 -27.13
CA HIS A 132 4.81 -13.76 -26.27
C HIS A 132 3.36 -13.78 -26.75
N LYS A 133 2.84 -12.65 -27.20
CA LYS A 133 1.50 -12.52 -27.78
C LYS A 133 1.36 -13.39 -29.04
N ASP A 134 2.35 -13.36 -29.92
CA ASP A 134 2.34 -14.17 -31.13
C ASP A 134 2.54 -15.65 -30.84
N ALA A 135 3.38 -16.00 -29.86
CA ALA A 135 3.53 -17.36 -29.39
C ALA A 135 2.23 -17.91 -28.78
N ALA A 136 1.50 -17.10 -28.00
CA ALA A 136 0.22 -17.49 -27.42
C ALA A 136 -0.82 -17.80 -28.51
N LYS A 137 -0.92 -16.93 -29.53
CA LYS A 137 -1.78 -17.16 -30.70
C LYS A 137 -1.39 -18.42 -31.45
N PHE A 138 -0.09 -18.63 -31.63
CA PHE A 138 0.44 -19.81 -32.32
C PHE A 138 0.07 -21.09 -31.58
N TYR A 139 0.36 -21.20 -30.27
CA TYR A 139 0.04 -22.38 -29.50
C TYR A 139 -1.47 -22.66 -29.43
N ASN A 140 -2.30 -21.62 -29.28
CA ASN A 140 -3.75 -21.77 -29.31
C ASN A 140 -4.25 -22.25 -30.68
N ALA A 141 -3.69 -21.73 -31.77
CA ALA A 141 -4.00 -22.20 -33.12
C ALA A 141 -3.60 -23.66 -33.31
N VAL A 142 -2.40 -24.06 -32.90
CA VAL A 142 -1.93 -25.45 -32.97
C VAL A 142 -2.90 -26.39 -32.25
N LEU A 143 -3.32 -26.07 -31.01
CA LEU A 143 -4.30 -26.86 -30.26
C LEU A 143 -5.66 -26.98 -30.99
N LYS A 144 -6.08 -25.94 -31.71
CA LYS A 144 -7.42 -25.89 -32.35
C LYS A 144 -7.47 -26.49 -33.74
N THR A 145 -6.40 -26.40 -34.53
CA THR A 145 -6.45 -26.69 -35.97
C THR A 145 -5.70 -27.94 -36.38
N THR A 146 -4.82 -28.49 -35.53
CA THR A 146 -3.97 -29.63 -35.89
C THR A 146 -4.55 -30.95 -35.42
N LYS A 147 -4.13 -32.06 -36.04
CA LYS A 147 -4.50 -33.42 -35.61
C LYS A 147 -3.97 -33.72 -34.20
N GLU A 148 -2.72 -33.35 -33.91
CA GLU A 148 -2.12 -33.47 -32.58
C GLU A 148 -2.90 -32.64 -31.54
N GLY A 149 -3.35 -31.44 -31.94
CA GLY A 149 -4.25 -30.59 -31.15
C GLY A 149 -5.56 -31.29 -30.76
N GLN A 150 -6.15 -32.09 -31.65
CA GLN A 150 -7.37 -32.83 -31.34
C GLN A 150 -7.14 -33.90 -30.26
N GLU A 151 -6.00 -34.59 -30.28
CA GLU A 151 -5.63 -35.57 -29.23
C GLU A 151 -5.39 -34.87 -27.89
N ALA A 152 -4.67 -33.75 -27.90
CA ALA A 152 -4.47 -32.91 -26.73
C ALA A 152 -5.78 -32.37 -26.16
N LYS A 153 -6.74 -31.96 -27.00
CA LYS A 153 -8.09 -31.56 -26.58
C LYS A 153 -8.84 -32.72 -25.93
N ASN A 154 -8.74 -33.94 -26.45
CA ASN A 154 -9.37 -35.10 -25.84
C ASN A 154 -8.79 -35.37 -24.43
N TYR A 155 -7.48 -35.20 -24.25
CA TYR A 155 -6.84 -35.27 -22.94
C TYR A 155 -7.36 -34.17 -21.99
N LEU A 156 -7.46 -32.93 -22.45
CA LEU A 156 -8.00 -31.80 -21.66
C LEU A 156 -9.46 -32.02 -21.27
N ALA A 157 -10.27 -32.54 -22.20
CA ALA A 157 -11.67 -32.87 -21.95
C ALA A 157 -11.83 -33.98 -20.89
N GLN A 158 -10.94 -34.98 -20.88
CA GLN A 158 -10.91 -36.01 -19.81
C GLN A 158 -10.60 -35.42 -18.44
N ARG A 159 -9.89 -34.28 -18.37
CA ARG A 159 -9.68 -33.51 -17.13
C ARG A 159 -10.80 -32.50 -16.84
N GLY A 160 -11.84 -32.45 -17.67
CA GLY A 160 -12.98 -31.56 -17.53
C GLY A 160 -12.73 -30.11 -17.97
N LEU A 161 -11.72 -29.87 -18.82
CA LEU A 161 -11.51 -28.57 -19.45
C LEU A 161 -12.29 -28.53 -20.78
N THR A 162 -13.37 -27.75 -20.79
CA THR A 162 -14.21 -27.50 -21.97
C THR A 162 -13.54 -26.54 -22.94
N ASP A 163 -14.03 -26.46 -24.19
CA ASP A 163 -13.54 -25.48 -25.17
C ASP A 163 -13.69 -24.04 -24.65
N GLU A 164 -14.73 -23.74 -23.88
CA GLU A 164 -14.92 -22.43 -23.24
C GLU A 164 -13.81 -22.10 -22.25
N LEU A 165 -13.37 -23.06 -21.44
CA LEU A 165 -12.25 -22.88 -20.51
C LEU A 165 -10.91 -22.79 -21.24
N ILE A 166 -10.73 -23.57 -22.31
CA ILE A 166 -9.56 -23.49 -23.18
C ILE A 166 -9.44 -22.08 -23.76
N ASP A 167 -10.55 -21.49 -24.20
CA ASP A 167 -10.58 -20.12 -24.73
C ASP A 167 -10.38 -19.08 -23.64
N TYR A 168 -11.08 -19.23 -22.51
CA TYR A 168 -10.97 -18.30 -21.38
C TYR A 168 -9.53 -18.22 -20.85
N PHE A 169 -8.86 -19.36 -20.62
CA PHE A 169 -7.47 -19.41 -20.15
C PHE A 169 -6.43 -19.32 -21.28
N ASN A 170 -6.88 -19.21 -22.54
CA ASN A 170 -6.04 -19.17 -23.74
C ASN A 170 -5.03 -20.33 -23.80
N ILE A 171 -5.48 -21.53 -23.46
CA ILE A 171 -4.66 -22.75 -23.45
C ILE A 171 -4.23 -23.08 -24.88
N GLY A 172 -2.99 -23.55 -25.05
CA GLY A 172 -2.43 -23.94 -26.33
C GLY A 172 -1.69 -25.27 -26.27
N LEU A 173 -1.07 -25.64 -27.39
CA LEU A 173 -0.24 -26.82 -27.53
C LEU A 173 1.08 -26.43 -28.20
N SER A 174 2.18 -26.79 -27.55
CA SER A 174 3.50 -26.82 -28.17
C SER A 174 3.67 -28.18 -28.83
N PRO A 175 3.83 -28.24 -30.17
CA PRO A 175 3.98 -29.50 -30.87
C PRO A 175 5.30 -30.20 -30.53
N ASN A 176 5.42 -31.46 -30.95
CA ASN A 176 6.62 -32.26 -30.73
C ASN A 176 7.81 -31.85 -31.63
N GLU A 177 7.57 -31.08 -32.69
CA GLU A 177 8.64 -30.57 -33.56
C GLU A 177 9.53 -29.55 -32.82
N PRO A 178 10.87 -29.71 -32.82
CA PRO A 178 11.75 -29.02 -31.89
C PRO A 178 11.97 -27.53 -32.19
N ASP A 179 11.66 -27.03 -33.38
CA ASP A 179 11.92 -25.64 -33.80
C ASP A 179 10.71 -24.99 -34.50
N PHE A 180 9.51 -25.52 -34.26
CA PHE A 180 8.30 -25.13 -34.99
C PHE A 180 7.84 -23.70 -34.69
N LEU A 181 7.87 -23.29 -33.42
CA LEU A 181 7.63 -21.89 -33.04
C LEU A 181 8.74 -21.00 -33.60
N TYR A 182 10.00 -21.43 -33.52
CA TYR A 182 11.13 -20.65 -34.01
C TYR A 182 10.97 -20.32 -35.50
N GLN A 183 10.64 -21.31 -36.34
CA GLN A 183 10.42 -21.10 -37.77
C GLN A 183 9.28 -20.10 -38.08
N SER A 184 8.25 -20.06 -37.22
CA SER A 184 7.11 -19.14 -37.33
C SER A 184 7.46 -17.69 -36.94
N LEU A 185 8.38 -17.50 -35.99
CA LEU A 185 8.73 -16.19 -35.44
C LEU A 185 10.02 -15.59 -36.02
N ALA A 186 10.97 -16.42 -36.48
CA ALA A 186 12.29 -15.98 -36.96
C ALA A 186 12.24 -15.02 -38.16
N LYS A 187 11.15 -15.02 -38.93
CA LYS A 187 10.95 -14.08 -40.04
C LYS A 187 10.51 -12.68 -39.59
N ARG A 188 10.06 -12.53 -38.34
CA ARG A 188 9.41 -11.32 -37.81
C ARG A 188 10.22 -10.63 -36.71
N TYR A 189 11.09 -11.35 -36.02
CA TYR A 189 11.82 -10.86 -34.86
C TYR A 189 13.31 -11.19 -34.96
N ASP A 190 14.15 -10.32 -34.38
CA ASP A 190 15.60 -10.54 -34.27
C ASP A 190 15.92 -11.73 -33.35
N GLU A 191 16.97 -12.48 -33.69
CA GLU A 191 17.38 -13.68 -32.96
C GLU A 191 17.73 -13.37 -31.49
N ASN A 192 18.34 -12.21 -31.20
CA ASN A 192 18.65 -11.83 -29.83
C ASN A 192 17.39 -11.60 -28.99
N ALA A 193 16.36 -10.98 -29.59
CA ALA A 193 15.08 -10.76 -28.93
C ALA A 193 14.35 -12.09 -28.68
N LEU A 194 14.39 -13.02 -29.65
CA LEU A 194 13.87 -14.37 -29.48
C LEU A 194 14.59 -15.09 -28.32
N MET A 195 15.91 -15.09 -28.29
CA MET A 195 16.67 -15.74 -27.20
C MET A 195 16.40 -15.11 -25.83
N ALA A 196 16.24 -13.79 -25.76
CA ALA A 196 15.91 -13.05 -24.53
C ALA A 196 14.49 -13.33 -24.01
N SER A 197 13.54 -13.72 -24.87
CA SER A 197 12.17 -14.06 -24.48
C SER A 197 12.06 -15.24 -23.50
N GLY A 198 13.06 -16.13 -23.48
CA GLY A 198 13.00 -17.36 -22.69
C GLY A 198 12.19 -18.50 -23.34
N LEU A 199 11.65 -18.30 -24.55
CA LEU A 199 10.93 -19.33 -25.30
C LEU A 199 11.82 -20.20 -26.19
N PHE A 200 13.11 -19.85 -26.31
CA PHE A 200 14.07 -20.52 -27.18
C PHE A 200 15.38 -20.82 -26.46
N ASN A 201 16.04 -21.90 -26.89
CA ASN A 201 17.35 -22.33 -26.43
C ASN A 201 18.29 -22.56 -27.62
N LEU A 202 19.59 -22.44 -27.38
CA LEU A 202 20.62 -22.72 -28.37
C LEU A 202 21.25 -24.08 -28.07
N SER A 203 21.34 -24.95 -29.07
CA SER A 203 22.01 -26.24 -28.94
C SER A 203 23.52 -26.08 -29.11
N GLU A 204 24.29 -26.32 -28.05
CA GLU A 204 25.77 -26.24 -28.10
C GLU A 204 26.41 -27.20 -29.11
N ARG A 205 25.75 -28.33 -29.39
CA ARG A 205 26.26 -29.34 -30.32
C ARG A 205 26.02 -28.99 -31.79
N THR A 206 24.89 -28.34 -32.09
CA THR A 206 24.43 -28.13 -33.48
C THR A 206 24.41 -26.67 -33.90
N ASN A 207 24.60 -25.74 -32.95
CA ASN A 207 24.40 -24.29 -33.13
C ASN A 207 23.04 -23.95 -33.75
N ARG A 208 22.02 -24.78 -33.47
CA ARG A 208 20.64 -24.51 -33.90
C ARG A 208 19.82 -24.02 -32.71
N VAL A 209 19.01 -23.01 -32.98
CA VAL A 209 17.97 -22.54 -32.06
C VAL A 209 16.81 -23.53 -32.10
N TYR A 210 16.27 -23.85 -30.93
CA TYR A 210 15.13 -24.76 -30.78
C TYR A 210 14.20 -24.24 -29.68
N ASP A 211 12.95 -24.67 -29.74
CA ASP A 211 11.88 -24.28 -28.84
C ASP A 211 12.14 -24.81 -27.43
N ALA A 212 11.96 -23.94 -26.43
CA ALA A 212 12.13 -24.32 -25.03
C ALA A 212 11.06 -25.30 -24.55
N PHE A 213 9.90 -25.32 -25.20
CA PHE A 213 8.81 -26.24 -24.92
C PHE A 213 8.61 -27.16 -26.11
N GLN A 214 8.41 -28.45 -25.84
CA GLN A 214 8.20 -29.48 -26.84
C GLN A 214 7.16 -30.45 -26.29
N ASN A 215 6.17 -30.80 -27.12
CA ASN A 215 5.10 -31.73 -26.80
C ASN A 215 4.39 -31.43 -25.45
N ARG A 216 3.96 -30.19 -25.23
CA ARG A 216 3.37 -29.74 -23.95
C ARG A 216 2.11 -28.92 -24.15
N ILE A 217 1.13 -29.14 -23.27
CA ILE A 217 0.00 -28.22 -23.12
C ILE A 217 0.52 -26.92 -22.54
N MET A 218 0.26 -25.81 -23.21
CA MET A 218 0.79 -24.49 -22.90
C MET A 218 -0.26 -23.66 -22.17
N PHE A 219 0.10 -23.19 -20.98
CA PHE A 219 -0.67 -22.28 -20.16
C PHE A 219 0.03 -20.90 -20.17
N PRO A 220 -0.57 -19.87 -20.78
CA PRO A 220 -0.01 -18.53 -20.76
C PRO A 220 0.00 -17.97 -19.34
N LEU A 221 1.07 -17.27 -18.98
CA LEU A 221 1.22 -16.52 -17.74
C LEU A 221 1.14 -15.04 -18.06
N THR A 222 0.27 -14.33 -17.37
CA THR A 222 -0.06 -12.93 -17.61
C THR A 222 0.49 -12.02 -16.51
N ASP A 223 0.81 -10.78 -16.88
CA ASP A 223 1.04 -9.70 -15.92
C ASP A 223 -0.28 -9.09 -15.41
N ASP A 224 -0.17 -8.07 -14.55
CA ASP A 224 -1.30 -7.33 -13.98
C ASP A 224 -2.26 -6.68 -15.00
N SER A 225 -1.79 -6.49 -16.23
CA SER A 225 -2.55 -5.91 -17.33
C SER A 225 -3.17 -6.96 -18.26
N GLY A 226 -2.93 -8.25 -17.99
CA GLY A 226 -3.37 -9.37 -18.82
C GLY A 226 -2.49 -9.63 -20.04
N GLN A 227 -1.29 -9.01 -20.11
CA GLN A 227 -0.35 -9.27 -21.19
C GLN A 227 0.41 -10.57 -20.92
N VAL A 228 0.55 -11.43 -21.92
CA VAL A 228 1.29 -12.69 -21.78
C VAL A 228 2.78 -12.37 -21.67
N VAL A 229 3.40 -12.79 -20.57
CA VAL A 229 4.82 -12.54 -20.25
C VAL A 229 5.66 -13.80 -20.13
N ALA A 230 5.01 -14.97 -20.01
CA ALA A 230 5.66 -16.26 -19.94
C ALA A 230 4.66 -17.40 -20.21
N PHE A 231 5.14 -18.64 -20.18
CA PHE A 231 4.33 -19.85 -20.26
C PHE A 231 4.73 -20.89 -19.21
N SER A 232 3.75 -21.71 -18.84
CA SER A 232 3.95 -23.01 -18.20
C SER A 232 3.52 -24.14 -19.16
N GLY A 233 4.35 -25.17 -19.30
CA GLY A 233 4.12 -26.30 -20.18
C GLY A 233 3.94 -27.60 -19.39
N ARG A 234 2.82 -28.29 -19.61
CA ARG A 234 2.49 -29.57 -18.96
C ARG A 234 2.63 -30.74 -19.93
N ILE A 235 3.23 -31.84 -19.49
CA ILE A 235 3.22 -33.11 -20.25
C ILE A 235 1.81 -33.70 -20.29
N TRP A 236 1.46 -34.38 -21.38
CA TRP A 236 0.11 -34.91 -21.58
C TRP A 236 0.08 -36.30 -22.22
N THR A 237 1.20 -36.78 -22.76
CA THR A 237 1.29 -38.12 -23.34
C THR A 237 1.68 -39.17 -22.31
N LYS A 238 1.32 -40.43 -22.56
CA LYS A 238 1.70 -41.56 -21.70
C LYS A 238 3.22 -41.81 -21.69
N GLU A 239 3.86 -41.63 -22.84
CA GLU A 239 5.31 -41.78 -22.99
C GLU A 239 6.08 -40.79 -22.13
N ASP A 240 5.63 -39.53 -22.04
CA ASP A 240 6.27 -38.52 -21.20
C ASP A 240 6.20 -38.88 -19.70
N LEU A 241 5.09 -39.46 -19.28
CA LEU A 241 4.86 -39.92 -17.90
C LEU A 241 5.76 -41.11 -17.55
N GLU A 242 5.94 -42.06 -18.47
CA GLU A 242 6.80 -43.23 -18.31
C GLU A 242 8.30 -42.86 -18.30
N ASN A 243 8.68 -41.87 -19.11
CA ASN A 243 10.06 -41.38 -19.23
C ASN A 243 10.53 -40.50 -18.05
N LYS A 244 9.75 -40.39 -16.96
CA LYS A 244 10.06 -39.58 -15.77
C LYS A 244 10.40 -38.12 -16.08
N GLN A 245 9.83 -37.55 -17.15
CA GLN A 245 9.98 -36.13 -17.41
C GLN A 245 9.27 -35.30 -16.34
N ALA A 246 9.75 -34.08 -16.08
CA ALA A 246 9.08 -33.16 -15.17
C ALA A 246 7.66 -32.84 -15.67
N LYS A 247 6.65 -33.09 -14.82
CA LYS A 247 5.21 -32.88 -15.09
C LYS A 247 4.93 -31.48 -15.63
N TYR A 248 5.58 -30.48 -15.03
CA TYR A 248 5.49 -29.07 -15.40
C TYR A 248 6.86 -28.48 -15.70
N LYS A 249 6.90 -27.59 -16.69
CA LYS A 249 8.06 -26.77 -17.04
C LYS A 249 7.62 -25.32 -17.14
N ASN A 250 8.25 -24.42 -16.39
CA ASN A 250 7.97 -23.00 -16.45
C ASN A 250 9.04 -22.29 -17.28
N THR A 251 8.66 -21.17 -17.89
CA THR A 251 9.63 -20.24 -18.50
C THR A 251 10.65 -19.80 -17.43
N ARG A 252 11.91 -19.62 -17.84
CA ARG A 252 12.97 -19.09 -16.98
C ARG A 252 12.69 -17.63 -16.62
N SER A 253 13.37 -17.08 -15.61
CA SER A 253 13.27 -15.65 -15.31
C SER A 253 13.74 -14.82 -16.51
N THR A 254 13.00 -13.78 -16.85
CA THR A 254 13.30 -12.86 -17.98
C THR A 254 13.07 -11.42 -17.56
N ALA A 255 13.34 -10.46 -18.45
CA ALA A 255 12.99 -9.06 -18.24
C ALA A 255 11.47 -8.82 -18.11
N LEU A 256 10.64 -9.76 -18.58
CA LEU A 256 9.17 -9.69 -18.50
C LEU A 256 8.60 -10.53 -17.36
N PHE A 257 9.28 -11.60 -16.95
CA PHE A 257 8.70 -12.58 -16.06
C PHE A 257 9.57 -12.86 -14.84
N ASN A 258 9.00 -12.60 -13.66
CA ASN A 258 9.58 -12.92 -12.37
C ASN A 258 8.62 -13.77 -11.53
N LYS A 259 8.96 -15.05 -11.32
CA LYS A 259 8.15 -15.99 -10.53
C LYS A 259 7.91 -15.56 -9.08
N SER A 260 8.77 -14.71 -8.54
CA SER A 260 8.65 -14.21 -7.16
C SER A 260 7.72 -13.00 -7.04
N TYR A 261 7.17 -12.50 -8.14
CA TYR A 261 6.26 -11.35 -8.18
C TYR A 261 4.92 -11.68 -8.86
N GLU A 262 4.94 -12.47 -9.94
CA GLU A 262 3.75 -12.77 -10.73
C GLU A 262 2.88 -13.86 -10.08
N LEU A 263 1.57 -13.59 -10.01
CA LEU A 263 0.56 -14.55 -9.57
C LEU A 263 -0.34 -14.92 -10.76
N TYR A 264 -0.47 -16.21 -11.02
CA TYR A 264 -1.33 -16.69 -12.10
C TYR A 264 -2.78 -16.28 -11.87
N HIS A 265 -3.46 -15.92 -12.97
CA HIS A 265 -4.88 -15.53 -13.02
C HIS A 265 -5.21 -14.21 -12.27
N LEU A 266 -4.21 -13.47 -11.79
CA LEU A 266 -4.43 -12.26 -11.03
C LEU A 266 -5.16 -11.16 -11.83
N ASP A 267 -4.84 -10.99 -13.11
CA ASP A 267 -5.48 -10.04 -14.02
C ASP A 267 -7.00 -10.22 -14.07
N LYS A 268 -7.46 -11.47 -14.13
CA LYS A 268 -8.88 -11.83 -14.22
C LYS A 268 -9.55 -11.99 -12.86
N ALA A 269 -8.81 -12.43 -11.84
CA ALA A 269 -9.32 -12.55 -10.48
C ALA A 269 -9.49 -11.18 -9.81
N ARG A 270 -8.70 -10.17 -10.20
CA ARG A 270 -8.65 -8.84 -9.56
C ARG A 270 -10.00 -8.14 -9.41
N PRO A 271 -10.90 -8.09 -10.42
CA PRO A 271 -12.20 -7.44 -10.26
C PRO A 271 -13.05 -8.09 -9.16
N VAL A 272 -13.10 -9.42 -9.11
CA VAL A 272 -13.88 -10.18 -8.12
C VAL A 272 -13.22 -10.11 -6.74
N MET A 273 -11.89 -10.28 -6.69
CA MET A 273 -11.09 -10.14 -5.49
C MET A 273 -11.27 -8.77 -4.84
N SER A 274 -11.24 -7.69 -5.63
CA SER A 274 -11.43 -6.32 -5.12
C SER A 274 -12.85 -6.07 -4.61
N LYS A 275 -13.85 -6.70 -5.24
CA LYS A 275 -15.26 -6.59 -4.83
C LYS A 275 -15.56 -7.37 -3.54
N LYS A 276 -14.99 -8.57 -3.39
CA LYS A 276 -15.18 -9.44 -2.21
C LYS A 276 -14.18 -9.11 -1.08
N HIS A 277 -13.10 -8.38 -1.36
CA HIS A 277 -11.94 -8.19 -0.49
C HIS A 277 -11.30 -9.51 -0.02
N GLU A 278 -11.43 -10.55 -0.83
CA GLU A 278 -11.10 -11.93 -0.50
C GLU A 278 -10.37 -12.57 -1.69
N VAL A 279 -9.33 -13.37 -1.45
CA VAL A 279 -8.58 -14.09 -2.48
C VAL A 279 -8.29 -15.52 -2.05
N TYR A 280 -8.43 -16.45 -2.99
CA TYR A 280 -7.96 -17.83 -2.82
C TYR A 280 -6.55 -17.96 -3.38
N LEU A 281 -5.60 -18.38 -2.54
CA LEU A 281 -4.21 -18.56 -2.92
C LEU A 281 -3.86 -20.04 -2.94
N MET A 282 -3.46 -20.51 -4.13
CA MET A 282 -3.19 -21.91 -4.46
C MET A 282 -1.73 -22.10 -4.92
N GLU A 283 -1.28 -23.34 -5.03
CA GLU A 283 0.09 -23.64 -5.47
C GLU A 283 0.23 -23.66 -7.00
N GLY A 284 -0.72 -24.27 -7.69
CA GLY A 284 -0.70 -24.50 -9.13
C GLY A 284 -1.81 -23.79 -9.90
N PHE A 285 -1.56 -23.56 -11.19
CA PHE A 285 -2.58 -23.02 -12.11
C PHE A 285 -3.73 -24.00 -12.36
N MET A 286 -3.49 -25.32 -12.25
CA MET A 286 -4.55 -26.32 -12.40
C MET A 286 -5.57 -26.20 -11.27
N ASP A 287 -5.11 -25.91 -10.05
CA ASP A 287 -5.97 -25.69 -8.88
C ASP A 287 -6.83 -24.44 -9.07
N VAL A 288 -6.24 -23.37 -9.63
CA VAL A 288 -6.98 -22.15 -9.99
C VAL A 288 -8.04 -22.43 -11.04
N ILE A 289 -7.74 -23.24 -12.06
CA ILE A 289 -8.73 -23.65 -13.06
C ILE A 289 -9.82 -24.51 -12.41
N ALA A 290 -9.48 -25.41 -11.49
CA ALA A 290 -10.44 -26.22 -10.73
C ALA A 290 -11.35 -25.35 -9.86
N ALA A 291 -10.80 -24.36 -9.17
CA ALA A 291 -11.55 -23.38 -8.38
C ALA A 291 -12.47 -22.53 -9.26
N TYR A 292 -11.99 -22.06 -10.41
CA TYR A 292 -12.80 -21.33 -11.38
C TYR A 292 -13.98 -22.17 -11.88
N ARG A 293 -13.75 -23.46 -12.17
CA ARG A 293 -14.81 -24.42 -12.53
C ARG A 293 -15.83 -24.63 -11.41
N ALA A 294 -15.43 -24.47 -10.16
CA ALA A 294 -16.29 -24.50 -8.99
C ALA A 294 -17.02 -23.16 -8.73
N GLY A 295 -16.82 -22.13 -9.58
CA GLY A 295 -17.44 -20.81 -9.42
C GLY A 295 -16.63 -19.83 -8.56
N ILE A 296 -15.41 -20.19 -8.18
CA ILE A 296 -14.49 -19.35 -7.42
C ILE A 296 -13.58 -18.58 -8.39
N GLU A 297 -14.06 -17.42 -8.82
CA GLU A 297 -13.36 -16.58 -9.82
C GLU A 297 -12.16 -15.80 -9.24
N ASN A 298 -12.08 -15.63 -7.92
CA ASN A 298 -11.03 -14.89 -7.21
C ASN A 298 -9.87 -15.78 -6.72
N ALA A 299 -9.53 -16.83 -7.48
CA ALA A 299 -8.40 -17.72 -7.20
C ALA A 299 -7.15 -17.33 -8.01
N VAL A 300 -5.98 -17.40 -7.35
CA VAL A 300 -4.65 -17.12 -7.92
C VAL A 300 -3.63 -18.15 -7.43
N ALA A 301 -2.50 -18.29 -8.13
CA ALA A 301 -1.44 -19.23 -7.74
C ALA A 301 -0.01 -18.69 -7.90
N SER A 302 0.90 -19.15 -7.03
CA SER A 302 2.33 -18.81 -7.05
C SER A 302 3.17 -19.70 -7.99
N MET A 303 2.54 -20.58 -8.75
CA MET A 303 3.14 -21.32 -9.87
C MET A 303 4.33 -22.20 -9.49
N GLY A 304 4.22 -22.91 -8.37
CA GLY A 304 5.28 -23.79 -7.86
C GLY A 304 6.47 -23.04 -7.26
N THR A 305 6.25 -21.82 -6.77
CA THR A 305 7.20 -21.10 -5.91
C THR A 305 6.60 -20.83 -4.55
N ALA A 306 7.46 -20.83 -3.52
CA ALA A 306 7.04 -20.42 -2.18
C ALA A 306 6.53 -18.97 -2.22
N LEU A 307 5.52 -18.68 -1.39
CA LEU A 307 5.01 -17.32 -1.25
C LEU A 307 6.13 -16.35 -0.86
N THR A 308 6.17 -15.18 -1.49
CA THR A 308 7.21 -14.16 -1.27
C THR A 308 6.62 -12.88 -0.67
N PRO A 309 7.44 -12.01 -0.04
CA PRO A 309 6.97 -10.72 0.42
C PRO A 309 6.40 -9.83 -0.70
N ASP A 310 6.89 -9.98 -1.93
CA ASP A 310 6.39 -9.23 -3.08
C ASP A 310 4.98 -9.70 -3.48
N HIS A 311 4.70 -11.01 -3.49
CA HIS A 311 3.34 -11.55 -3.64
C HIS A 311 2.41 -11.00 -2.56
N VAL A 312 2.85 -10.98 -1.30
CA VAL A 312 2.04 -10.45 -0.19
C VAL A 312 1.73 -8.97 -0.37
N ARG A 313 2.74 -8.14 -0.71
CA ARG A 313 2.55 -6.71 -1.02
C ARG A 313 1.59 -6.52 -2.19
N HIS A 314 1.67 -7.40 -3.18
CA HIS A 314 0.79 -7.40 -4.33
C HIS A 314 -0.67 -7.62 -3.91
N LEU A 315 -0.95 -8.73 -3.24
CA LEU A 315 -2.29 -9.11 -2.78
C LEU A 315 -2.93 -8.04 -1.88
N LYS A 316 -2.12 -7.36 -1.06
CA LYS A 316 -2.59 -6.33 -0.10
C LYS A 316 -3.25 -5.13 -0.77
N ARG A 317 -2.98 -4.91 -2.07
CA ARG A 317 -3.63 -3.86 -2.86
C ARG A 317 -5.09 -4.14 -3.16
N TYR A 318 -5.51 -5.41 -3.13
CA TYR A 318 -6.80 -5.85 -3.66
C TYR A 318 -7.65 -6.63 -2.65
N ALA A 319 -7.03 -7.41 -1.77
CA ALA A 319 -7.70 -8.22 -0.75
C ALA A 319 -7.25 -7.85 0.66
N LYS A 320 -8.16 -8.06 1.62
CA LYS A 320 -7.87 -7.99 3.06
C LYS A 320 -7.85 -9.37 3.71
N LYS A 321 -8.46 -10.36 3.04
CA LYS A 321 -8.60 -11.73 3.48
C LYS A 321 -8.00 -12.68 2.45
N VAL A 322 -7.22 -13.66 2.92
CA VAL A 322 -6.57 -14.69 2.10
C VAL A 322 -7.07 -16.05 2.56
N ILE A 323 -7.50 -16.88 1.61
CA ILE A 323 -7.83 -18.29 1.83
C ILE A 323 -6.70 -19.12 1.23
N LEU A 324 -5.93 -19.77 2.07
CA LEU A 324 -4.89 -20.69 1.63
C LEU A 324 -5.51 -22.04 1.29
N THR A 325 -5.24 -22.52 0.08
CA THR A 325 -5.65 -23.86 -0.37
C THR A 325 -4.47 -24.49 -1.09
N TYR A 326 -3.61 -25.13 -0.31
CA TYR A 326 -2.42 -25.85 -0.79
C TYR A 326 -2.67 -27.35 -0.74
N ASP A 327 -1.72 -28.13 -1.27
CA ASP A 327 -1.83 -29.58 -1.37
C ASP A 327 -2.02 -30.20 0.02
N GLY A 328 -2.84 -31.24 0.10
CA GLY A 328 -3.14 -31.92 1.37
C GLY A 328 -1.98 -32.76 1.93
N ASP A 329 -0.82 -32.79 1.26
CA ASP A 329 0.35 -33.56 1.66
C ASP A 329 1.23 -32.81 2.69
N ASN A 330 2.28 -33.48 3.19
CA ASN A 330 3.18 -32.88 4.16
C ASN A 330 3.94 -31.66 3.61
N ALA A 331 4.22 -31.60 2.30
CA ALA A 331 4.91 -30.48 1.69
C ALA A 331 4.00 -29.23 1.64
N GLY A 332 2.73 -29.40 1.26
CA GLY A 332 1.70 -28.37 1.27
C GLY A 332 1.41 -27.86 2.68
N GLN A 333 1.30 -28.73 3.69
CA GLN A 333 1.15 -28.29 5.09
C GLN A 333 2.36 -27.45 5.56
N ASN A 334 3.59 -27.86 5.24
CA ASN A 334 4.79 -27.06 5.53
C ASN A 334 4.79 -25.70 4.79
N ALA A 335 4.29 -25.67 3.55
CA ALA A 335 4.18 -24.45 2.77
C ALA A 335 3.11 -23.49 3.32
N ILE A 336 2.00 -24.01 3.86
CA ILE A 336 1.00 -23.21 4.59
C ILE A 336 1.65 -22.58 5.83
N ALA A 337 2.33 -23.37 6.66
CA ALA A 337 2.96 -22.87 7.89
C ALA A 337 3.93 -21.69 7.60
N LYS A 338 4.76 -21.81 6.56
CA LYS A 338 5.65 -20.72 6.11
C LYS A 338 4.88 -19.52 5.56
N SER A 339 3.79 -19.76 4.82
CA SER A 339 2.98 -18.68 4.24
C SER A 339 2.24 -17.87 5.32
N LEU A 340 1.81 -18.51 6.40
CA LEU A 340 1.17 -17.84 7.54
C LEU A 340 2.08 -16.81 8.21
N GLU A 341 3.40 -17.04 8.25
CA GLU A 341 4.35 -16.06 8.79
C GLU A 341 4.44 -14.79 7.94
N LEU A 342 4.31 -14.92 6.61
CA LEU A 342 4.34 -13.80 5.67
C LEU A 342 2.99 -13.06 5.62
N LEU A 343 1.90 -13.74 5.94
CA LEU A 343 0.53 -13.23 5.87
C LEU A 343 -0.01 -12.71 7.20
N LYS A 344 0.84 -12.39 8.18
CA LYS A 344 0.43 -11.89 9.52
C LYS A 344 -0.47 -10.65 9.48
N ASP A 345 -0.33 -9.82 8.45
CA ASP A 345 -1.14 -8.62 8.24
C ASP A 345 -2.52 -8.87 7.59
N PHE A 346 -2.80 -10.11 7.19
CA PHE A 346 -4.05 -10.50 6.55
C PHE A 346 -4.95 -11.25 7.54
N ASN A 347 -6.26 -11.19 7.28
CA ASN A 347 -7.15 -12.21 7.83
C ASN A 347 -6.95 -13.49 7.00
N VAL A 348 -6.39 -14.54 7.61
CA VAL A 348 -6.08 -15.79 6.90
C VAL A 348 -6.98 -16.93 7.37
N GLU A 349 -7.61 -17.57 6.40
CA GLU A 349 -8.30 -18.85 6.58
C GLU A 349 -7.59 -19.91 5.74
N ILE A 350 -7.71 -21.18 6.13
CA ILE A 350 -7.11 -22.31 5.44
C ILE A 350 -8.22 -23.27 5.05
N VAL A 351 -8.13 -23.84 3.85
CA VAL A 351 -8.96 -24.98 3.44
C VAL A 351 -8.03 -26.18 3.27
N ARG A 352 -8.31 -27.25 4.03
CA ARG A 352 -7.60 -28.52 3.89
C ARG A 352 -8.35 -29.42 2.92
N VAL A 353 -7.68 -29.82 1.85
CA VAL A 353 -8.24 -30.78 0.90
C VAL A 353 -8.10 -32.20 1.49
N PRO A 354 -9.18 -32.99 1.56
CA PRO A 354 -9.13 -34.35 2.09
C PRO A 354 -8.21 -35.29 1.30
N GLU A 355 -7.82 -36.40 1.93
CA GLU A 355 -7.09 -37.51 1.28
C GLU A 355 -5.74 -37.13 0.65
N GLN A 356 -5.09 -36.06 1.14
CA GLN A 356 -3.82 -35.57 0.61
C GLN A 356 -3.87 -35.15 -0.88
N MET A 357 -5.07 -34.84 -1.39
CA MET A 357 -5.29 -34.43 -2.77
C MET A 357 -5.00 -32.95 -2.98
N ASP A 358 -4.77 -32.56 -4.23
CA ASP A 358 -4.86 -31.18 -4.69
C ASP A 358 -6.33 -30.85 -5.12
N PRO A 359 -6.71 -29.57 -5.29
CA PRO A 359 -8.04 -29.20 -5.78
C PRO A 359 -8.42 -29.80 -7.15
N ASP A 360 -7.47 -30.01 -8.06
CA ASP A 360 -7.70 -30.62 -9.38
C ASP A 360 -7.97 -32.14 -9.31
N GLU A 361 -7.35 -32.84 -8.37
CA GLU A 361 -7.57 -34.25 -8.06
C GLU A 361 -8.90 -34.42 -7.31
N PHE A 362 -9.20 -33.53 -6.36
CA PHE A 362 -10.46 -33.53 -5.63
C PHE A 362 -11.66 -33.35 -6.58
N ILE A 363 -11.60 -32.41 -7.52
CA ILE A 363 -12.68 -32.19 -8.49
C ILE A 363 -12.81 -33.35 -9.49
N GLN A 364 -11.73 -34.08 -9.80
CA GLN A 364 -11.77 -35.26 -10.66
C GLN A 364 -12.44 -36.45 -9.99
N LYS A 365 -12.22 -36.63 -8.68
CA LYS A 365 -12.86 -37.68 -7.89
C LYS A 365 -14.31 -37.34 -7.52
N ASN A 366 -14.62 -36.04 -7.39
CA ASN A 366 -15.91 -35.54 -6.94
C ASN A 366 -16.59 -34.67 -8.02
N SER A 367 -17.23 -33.56 -7.61
CA SER A 367 -17.90 -32.63 -8.50
C SER A 367 -17.44 -31.18 -8.25
N PRO A 368 -17.61 -30.28 -9.23
CA PRO A 368 -17.34 -28.86 -9.03
C PRO A 368 -18.11 -28.26 -7.84
N GLN A 369 -19.35 -28.69 -7.62
CA GLN A 369 -20.17 -28.25 -6.48
C GLN A 369 -19.61 -28.75 -5.14
N ALA A 370 -19.07 -29.97 -5.10
CA ALA A 370 -18.41 -30.48 -3.90
C ALA A 370 -17.15 -29.67 -3.57
N LEU A 371 -16.35 -29.29 -4.57
CA LEU A 371 -15.20 -28.43 -4.36
C LEU A 371 -15.61 -27.02 -3.89
N ALA A 372 -16.65 -26.43 -4.48
CA ALA A 372 -17.19 -25.15 -4.04
C ALA A 372 -17.59 -25.19 -2.56
N ASN A 373 -18.35 -26.22 -2.17
CA ASN A 373 -18.76 -26.42 -0.78
C ASN A 373 -17.57 -26.59 0.16
N LEU A 374 -16.53 -27.31 -0.25
CA LEU A 374 -15.30 -27.47 0.52
C LEU A 374 -14.58 -26.14 0.72
N LEU A 375 -14.41 -25.37 -0.36
CA LEU A 375 -13.71 -24.08 -0.37
C LEU A 375 -14.46 -22.98 0.38
N GLU A 376 -15.78 -23.05 0.48
CA GLU A 376 -16.61 -22.03 1.14
C GLU A 376 -16.94 -22.38 2.59
N ASN A 377 -17.25 -23.64 2.91
CA ASN A 377 -17.80 -24.01 4.22
C ASN A 377 -16.78 -24.65 5.18
N ASN A 378 -15.68 -25.23 4.68
CA ASN A 378 -14.72 -25.96 5.51
C ASN A 378 -13.42 -25.15 5.72
N ARG A 379 -13.59 -23.88 6.06
CA ARG A 379 -12.49 -22.95 6.29
C ARG A 379 -12.12 -22.95 7.77
N ILE A 380 -10.85 -23.19 8.07
CA ILE A 380 -10.31 -23.19 9.43
C ILE A 380 -9.44 -21.95 9.66
N SER A 381 -9.30 -21.53 10.92
CA SER A 381 -8.43 -20.42 11.28
C SER A 381 -6.95 -20.82 11.24
N SER A 382 -6.05 -19.84 11.22
CA SER A 382 -4.61 -20.08 11.36
C SER A 382 -4.26 -20.78 12.67
N THR A 383 -4.96 -20.45 13.77
CA THR A 383 -4.77 -21.11 15.07
C THR A 383 -5.19 -22.58 15.01
N GLU A 384 -6.37 -22.88 14.47
CA GLU A 384 -6.85 -24.25 14.31
C GLU A 384 -5.93 -25.08 13.40
N PHE A 385 -5.42 -24.47 12.33
CA PHE A 385 -4.40 -25.10 11.51
C PHE A 385 -3.18 -25.53 12.33
N PHE A 386 -2.61 -24.63 13.15
CA PHE A 386 -1.44 -24.92 13.97
C PHE A 386 -1.71 -25.97 15.05
N ILE A 387 -2.92 -26.02 15.62
CA ILE A 387 -3.32 -27.07 16.59
C ILE A 387 -3.10 -28.45 15.95
N HIS A 388 -3.61 -28.65 14.75
CA HIS A 388 -3.47 -29.94 14.05
C HIS A 388 -2.06 -30.16 13.48
N TYR A 389 -1.41 -29.12 12.97
CA TYR A 389 -0.11 -29.23 12.31
C TYR A 389 1.03 -29.55 13.29
N LEU A 390 0.99 -28.97 14.50
CA LEU A 390 2.01 -29.20 15.53
C LEU A 390 1.74 -30.45 16.38
N LYS A 391 0.63 -31.15 16.13
CA LYS A 391 0.25 -32.33 16.91
C LYS A 391 1.39 -33.37 16.88
N PRO A 392 1.86 -33.87 18.04
CA PRO A 392 2.91 -34.87 18.07
C PRO A 392 2.41 -36.19 17.46
N GLU A 393 3.26 -36.85 16.66
CA GLU A 393 2.96 -38.17 16.08
C GLU A 393 2.86 -39.27 17.15
N ASN A 394 3.64 -39.15 18.23
CA ASN A 394 3.64 -40.06 19.38
C ASN A 394 3.02 -39.37 20.60
N SER A 395 1.71 -39.45 20.76
CA SER A 395 0.98 -38.91 21.93
C SER A 395 1.35 -39.62 23.24
N ASP A 396 1.91 -40.83 23.20
CA ASP A 396 2.31 -41.56 24.42
C ASP A 396 3.53 -40.96 25.15
N ASN A 397 4.17 -39.93 24.59
CA ASN A 397 5.31 -39.26 25.21
C ASN A 397 4.87 -37.95 25.89
N LEU A 398 4.70 -38.00 27.21
CA LEU A 398 4.34 -36.85 28.04
C LEU A 398 5.24 -35.62 27.79
N GLN A 399 6.54 -35.79 27.53
CA GLN A 399 7.44 -34.66 27.27
C GLN A 399 7.11 -33.97 25.93
N ALA A 400 6.68 -34.75 24.93
CA ALA A 400 6.26 -34.20 23.64
C ALA A 400 4.92 -33.47 23.75
N GLU A 401 4.00 -33.98 24.58
CA GLU A 401 2.73 -33.31 24.87
C GLU A 401 2.94 -31.99 25.62
N ILE A 402 3.80 -31.96 26.65
CA ILE A 402 4.17 -30.72 27.36
C ILE A 402 4.72 -29.67 26.38
N ALA A 403 5.69 -30.05 25.54
CA ALA A 403 6.29 -29.14 24.56
C ALA A 403 5.26 -28.62 23.54
N TYR A 404 4.33 -29.47 23.11
CA TYR A 404 3.24 -29.08 22.24
C TYR A 404 2.29 -28.08 22.91
N VAL A 405 1.87 -28.34 24.16
CA VAL A 405 1.00 -27.44 24.93
C VAL A 405 1.66 -26.07 25.12
N GLU A 406 2.95 -26.02 25.47
CA GLU A 406 3.70 -24.77 25.58
C GLU A 406 3.75 -23.99 24.26
N GLN A 407 3.97 -24.69 23.13
CA GLN A 407 4.04 -24.06 21.82
C GLN A 407 2.67 -23.54 21.36
N ILE A 408 1.61 -24.34 21.50
CA ILE A 408 0.27 -23.96 21.04
C ILE A 408 -0.35 -22.88 21.94
N SER A 409 -0.02 -22.87 23.23
CA SER A 409 -0.50 -21.85 24.18
C SER A 409 -0.08 -20.44 23.76
N LYS A 410 1.14 -20.28 23.23
CA LYS A 410 1.63 -19.01 22.65
C LYS A 410 0.79 -18.54 21.47
N ILE A 411 0.38 -19.47 20.60
CA ILE A 411 -0.42 -19.17 19.42
C ILE A 411 -1.86 -18.84 19.81
N ILE A 412 -2.45 -19.61 20.73
CA ILE A 412 -3.80 -19.37 21.25
C ILE A 412 -3.87 -18.00 21.94
N ALA A 413 -2.88 -17.66 22.76
CA ALA A 413 -2.83 -16.38 23.49
C ALA A 413 -2.79 -15.15 22.57
N GLN A 414 -2.33 -15.28 21.33
CA GLN A 414 -2.31 -14.19 20.32
C GLN A 414 -3.68 -13.94 19.68
N SER A 415 -4.62 -14.88 19.78
CA SER A 415 -5.98 -14.69 19.25
C SER A 415 -6.71 -13.59 20.03
N PRO A 416 -7.36 -12.60 19.39
CA PRO A 416 -8.02 -11.50 20.11
C PRO A 416 -9.31 -11.93 20.83
N SER A 417 -9.96 -13.01 20.38
CA SER A 417 -11.26 -13.43 20.92
C SER A 417 -11.11 -14.46 22.03
N ILE A 418 -11.55 -14.11 23.25
CA ILE A 418 -11.54 -15.02 24.41
C ILE A 418 -12.39 -16.27 24.14
N THR A 419 -13.55 -16.11 23.51
CA THR A 419 -14.41 -17.25 23.13
C THR A 419 -13.68 -18.19 22.19
N ALA A 420 -13.00 -17.65 21.16
CA ALA A 420 -12.21 -18.47 20.25
C ALA A 420 -11.07 -19.18 20.98
N GLN A 421 -10.37 -18.48 21.89
CA GLN A 421 -9.33 -19.08 22.72
C GLN A 421 -9.88 -20.26 23.53
N ASN A 422 -11.02 -20.10 24.21
CA ASN A 422 -11.62 -21.19 24.99
C ASN A 422 -12.05 -22.37 24.11
N SER A 423 -12.55 -22.13 22.89
CA SER A 423 -12.83 -23.19 21.93
C SER A 423 -11.55 -23.93 21.51
N TYR A 424 -10.46 -23.21 21.25
CA TYR A 424 -9.17 -23.82 20.92
C TYR A 424 -8.56 -24.60 22.09
N ILE A 425 -8.70 -24.12 23.32
CA ILE A 425 -8.26 -24.82 24.53
C ILE A 425 -9.01 -26.16 24.67
N ASN A 426 -10.34 -26.16 24.49
CA ASN A 426 -11.11 -27.40 24.48
C ASN A 426 -10.63 -28.36 23.38
N MET A 427 -10.40 -27.86 22.17
CA MET A 427 -9.89 -28.69 21.07
C MET A 427 -8.52 -29.30 21.37
N VAL A 428 -7.60 -28.56 22.00
CA VAL A 428 -6.29 -29.09 22.41
C VAL A 428 -6.44 -30.15 23.50
N ALA A 429 -7.31 -29.92 24.49
CA ALA A 429 -7.58 -30.89 25.56
C ALA A 429 -8.20 -32.19 25.01
N ASP A 430 -9.12 -32.10 24.04
CA ASP A 430 -9.71 -33.28 23.40
C ASP A 430 -8.69 -34.10 22.58
N LEU A 431 -7.62 -33.46 22.10
CA LEU A 431 -6.56 -34.12 21.33
C LEU A 431 -5.50 -34.81 22.19
N LEU A 432 -5.39 -34.44 23.47
CA LEU A 432 -4.36 -34.89 24.40
C LEU A 432 -4.98 -35.67 25.58
N PRO A 433 -4.71 -36.98 25.70
CA PRO A 433 -5.33 -37.79 26.76
C PRO A 433 -4.88 -37.41 28.18
N ASP A 434 -3.65 -36.93 28.36
CA ASP A 434 -3.08 -36.63 29.69
C ASP A 434 -3.34 -35.18 30.16
N PHE A 435 -3.92 -34.33 29.31
CA PHE A 435 -4.17 -32.91 29.61
C PHE A 435 -5.65 -32.58 29.70
N ASP A 436 -6.05 -31.91 30.79
CA ASP A 436 -7.39 -31.37 30.93
C ASP A 436 -7.50 -29.91 30.46
N TYR A 437 -8.74 -29.43 30.29
CA TYR A 437 -9.03 -28.05 29.89
C TYR A 437 -8.30 -27.02 30.78
N TYR A 438 -8.27 -27.25 32.10
CA TYR A 438 -7.75 -26.29 33.06
C TYR A 438 -6.23 -26.19 33.00
N GLN A 439 -5.53 -27.30 32.79
CA GLN A 439 -4.08 -27.33 32.59
C GLN A 439 -3.67 -26.54 31.33
N VAL A 440 -4.38 -26.73 30.22
CA VAL A 440 -4.13 -25.98 28.99
C VAL A 440 -4.48 -24.50 29.18
N GLU A 441 -5.59 -24.19 29.86
CA GLU A 441 -6.01 -22.82 30.18
C GLU A 441 -4.97 -22.10 31.05
N GLN A 442 -4.37 -22.78 32.04
CA GLN A 442 -3.30 -22.21 32.87
C GLN A 442 -2.07 -21.82 32.04
N SER A 443 -1.66 -22.67 31.10
CA SER A 443 -0.53 -22.37 30.21
C SER A 443 -0.82 -21.16 29.31
N VAL A 444 -2.01 -21.10 28.71
CA VAL A 444 -2.47 -19.94 27.92
C VAL A 444 -2.52 -18.67 28.78
N ASN A 445 -3.02 -18.75 30.02
CA ASN A 445 -3.06 -17.61 30.93
C ASN A 445 -1.65 -17.13 31.35
N GLY A 446 -0.71 -18.05 31.52
CA GLY A 446 0.70 -17.72 31.73
C GLY A 446 1.27 -16.88 30.58
N GLU A 447 1.04 -17.30 29.34
CA GLU A 447 1.45 -16.57 28.14
C GLU A 447 0.74 -15.21 28.00
N ARG A 448 -0.54 -15.10 28.35
CA ARG A 448 -1.27 -13.81 28.40
C ARG A 448 -0.59 -12.81 29.34
N LEU A 449 -0.19 -13.27 30.53
CA LEU A 449 0.49 -12.44 31.53
C LEU A 449 1.88 -12.00 31.05
N GLN A 450 2.64 -12.89 30.41
CA GLN A 450 3.94 -12.56 29.84
C GLN A 450 3.83 -11.57 28.68
N ASN A 451 2.86 -11.73 27.78
CA ASN A 451 2.64 -10.78 26.69
C ASN A 451 2.26 -9.40 27.22
N ARG A 452 1.45 -9.34 28.29
CA ARG A 452 1.09 -8.07 28.93
C ARG A 452 2.28 -7.39 29.61
N SER A 453 3.15 -8.15 30.28
CA SER A 453 4.36 -7.58 30.90
C SER A 453 5.38 -7.14 29.85
N ASN A 454 5.52 -7.89 28.74
CA ASN A 454 6.36 -7.50 27.61
C ASN A 454 5.85 -6.23 26.92
N LEU A 455 4.55 -6.10 26.66
CA LEU A 455 3.96 -4.88 26.10
C LEU A 455 4.13 -3.68 27.03
N GLN A 456 4.02 -3.86 28.35
CA GLN A 456 4.33 -2.80 29.32
C GLN A 456 5.83 -2.43 29.29
N SER A 457 6.71 -3.42 29.16
CA SER A 457 8.16 -3.20 29.10
C SER A 457 8.60 -2.56 27.77
N GLU A 458 7.95 -2.90 26.66
CA GLU A 458 8.17 -2.33 25.34
C GLU A 458 7.58 -0.92 25.22
N ALA A 459 6.41 -0.64 25.80
CA ALA A 459 5.86 0.71 25.89
C ALA A 459 6.80 1.64 26.69
N VAL A 460 7.47 1.11 27.72
CA VAL A 460 8.52 1.83 28.47
C VAL A 460 9.80 2.02 27.64
N LYS A 461 10.14 1.10 26.72
CA LYS A 461 11.30 1.22 25.80
C LYS A 461 11.03 2.08 24.56
N GLN A 462 9.83 2.05 23.99
CA GLN A 462 9.42 2.84 22.82
C GLN A 462 9.21 4.33 23.14
N ARG A 463 9.05 4.69 24.42
CA ARG A 463 9.19 6.08 24.89
C ARG A 463 10.59 6.67 24.69
N VAL A 464 11.58 5.88 24.25
CA VAL A 464 12.92 6.36 23.86
C VAL A 464 13.15 6.16 22.36
N THR A 465 12.33 6.80 21.53
CA THR A 465 12.75 7.15 20.17
C THR A 465 12.87 8.65 20.10
N VAL A 466 14.11 9.14 20.25
CA VAL A 466 14.45 10.54 20.04
C VAL A 466 14.33 10.81 18.55
N VAL A 467 13.19 11.34 18.12
CA VAL A 467 13.10 12.06 16.86
C VAL A 467 13.96 13.31 17.05
N GLU A 468 15.10 13.38 16.37
CA GLU A 468 15.84 14.64 16.27
C GLU A 468 15.00 15.63 15.45
N LEU A 469 14.19 16.39 16.17
CA LEU A 469 13.50 17.55 15.65
C LEU A 469 14.53 18.66 15.35
N PRO A 470 14.31 19.45 14.29
CA PRO A 470 15.22 20.53 13.95
C PRO A 470 15.32 21.50 15.13
N ILE A 471 16.55 21.65 15.65
CA ILE A 471 16.88 22.53 16.77
C ILE A 471 16.31 23.92 16.49
N SER A 472 15.25 24.28 17.21
CA SER A 472 14.73 25.65 17.18
C SER A 472 15.64 26.53 18.03
N LYS A 473 16.20 27.57 17.39
CA LYS A 473 17.13 28.54 17.99
C LYS A 473 16.55 29.17 19.26
N ASN A 474 17.41 29.37 20.27
CA ASN A 474 17.26 30.20 21.48
C ASN A 474 15.84 30.77 21.72
N ILE A 475 15.02 30.02 22.44
CA ILE A 475 13.69 30.46 22.88
C ILE A 475 13.84 31.35 24.12
N SER A 476 13.01 32.38 24.25
CA SER A 476 13.02 33.23 25.45
C SER A 476 12.50 32.45 26.66
N ALA A 477 13.01 32.78 27.86
CA ALA A 477 12.53 32.14 29.10
C ALA A 477 11.02 32.36 29.33
N ILE A 478 10.45 33.43 28.77
CA ILE A 478 9.01 33.74 28.81
C ILE A 478 8.23 32.71 28.00
N ILE A 479 8.61 32.48 26.73
CA ILE A 479 7.92 31.51 25.86
C ILE A 479 8.00 30.11 26.47
N LYS A 480 9.11 29.76 27.12
CA LYS A 480 9.23 28.47 27.81
C LYS A 480 8.25 28.34 28.98
N ALA A 481 8.14 29.37 29.82
CA ALA A 481 7.19 29.35 30.93
C ALA A 481 5.73 29.28 30.43
N GLU A 482 5.41 30.01 29.36
CA GLU A 482 4.08 29.99 28.75
C GLU A 482 3.75 28.66 28.07
N SER A 483 4.71 28.03 27.38
CA SER A 483 4.53 26.68 26.81
C SER A 483 4.25 25.63 27.88
N GLN A 484 4.97 25.67 29.00
CA GLN A 484 4.74 24.76 30.13
C GLN A 484 3.34 24.93 30.71
N LEU A 485 2.89 26.17 30.87
CA LEU A 485 1.55 26.47 31.34
C LEU A 485 0.47 26.00 30.36
N MET A 486 0.65 26.27 29.06
CA MET A 486 -0.26 25.78 28.02
C MET A 486 -0.32 24.25 27.99
N HIS A 487 0.81 23.57 28.14
CA HIS A 487 0.86 22.11 28.19
C HIS A 487 0.02 21.56 29.34
N ARG A 488 0.11 22.17 30.53
CA ARG A 488 -0.74 21.80 31.68
C ARG A 488 -2.22 22.03 31.41
N LEU A 489 -2.59 23.13 30.75
CA LEU A 489 -3.98 23.42 30.37
C LEU A 489 -4.55 22.45 29.33
N LEU A 490 -3.71 21.95 28.40
CA LEU A 490 -4.12 20.95 27.39
C LEU A 490 -4.29 19.55 27.95
N THR A 491 -3.56 19.22 29.02
CA THR A 491 -3.52 17.85 29.58
C THR A 491 -4.44 17.66 30.78
N HIS A 492 -4.90 18.75 31.41
CA HIS A 492 -5.67 18.70 32.65
C HIS A 492 -6.92 19.59 32.57
N ASP A 493 -8.07 18.97 32.27
CA ASP A 493 -9.36 19.66 32.08
C ASP A 493 -9.81 20.51 33.28
N TYR A 494 -9.46 20.10 34.51
CA TYR A 494 -9.82 20.85 35.72
C TYR A 494 -9.11 22.22 35.80
N LEU A 495 -7.85 22.30 35.33
CA LEU A 495 -7.11 23.56 35.25
C LEU A 495 -7.70 24.47 34.18
N LEU A 496 -8.08 23.93 33.03
CA LEU A 496 -8.75 24.72 32.00
C LEU A 496 -10.03 25.37 32.53
N ASN A 497 -10.83 24.64 33.30
CA ASN A 497 -12.04 25.18 33.93
C ASN A 497 -11.73 26.22 35.02
N GLU A 498 -10.67 26.04 35.79
CA GLU A 498 -10.21 27.06 36.74
C GLU A 498 -9.81 28.36 36.03
N PHE A 499 -9.03 28.26 34.95
CA PHE A 499 -8.56 29.40 34.18
C PHE A 499 -9.68 30.10 33.40
N ARG A 500 -10.70 29.38 32.92
CA ARG A 500 -11.92 29.98 32.36
C ARG A 500 -12.62 30.92 33.35
N ASN A 501 -12.53 30.63 34.65
CA ASN A 501 -13.15 31.43 35.70
C ASN A 501 -12.24 32.59 36.19
N ARG A 502 -10.95 32.57 35.84
CA ARG A 502 -10.02 33.68 36.10
C ARG A 502 -10.19 34.74 35.00
N GLY A 503 -11.11 35.69 35.20
CA GLY A 503 -11.58 36.64 34.17
C GLY A 503 -10.54 37.58 33.51
N GLU A 504 -9.25 37.49 33.82
CA GLU A 504 -8.19 38.38 33.30
C GLU A 504 -6.91 37.65 32.82
N PHE A 505 -6.92 36.34 32.64
CA PHE A 505 -5.71 35.63 32.22
C PHE A 505 -5.46 35.70 30.70
N THR A 506 -4.27 36.12 30.30
CA THR A 506 -3.78 36.08 28.90
C THR A 506 -2.33 35.60 28.82
N PHE A 507 -1.97 35.02 27.68
CA PHE A 507 -0.60 34.78 27.24
C PHE A 507 -0.04 36.00 26.50
N ASP A 508 1.22 36.34 26.76
CA ASP A 508 1.94 37.41 26.06
C ASP A 508 2.38 36.97 24.66
N THR A 509 2.68 35.68 24.47
CA THR A 509 2.96 35.11 23.16
C THR A 509 1.66 34.99 22.34
N GLN A 510 1.59 35.71 21.21
CA GLN A 510 0.38 35.81 20.37
C GLN A 510 -0.11 34.44 19.88
N GLU A 511 0.81 33.57 19.48
CA GLU A 511 0.49 32.23 19.00
C GLU A 511 -0.10 31.35 20.12
N LEU A 512 0.40 31.48 21.35
CA LEU A 512 -0.15 30.75 22.50
C LEU A 512 -1.50 31.33 22.93
N GLN A 513 -1.69 32.65 22.83
CA GLN A 513 -2.99 33.26 23.10
C GLN A 513 -4.06 32.74 22.13
N ALA A 514 -3.76 32.66 20.84
CA ALA A 514 -4.69 32.14 19.83
C ALA A 514 -5.09 30.68 20.10
N LEU A 515 -4.14 29.85 20.53
CA LEU A 515 -4.41 28.47 20.94
C LEU A 515 -5.23 28.40 22.23
N TYR A 516 -4.98 29.30 23.18
CA TYR A 516 -5.72 29.38 24.44
C TYR A 516 -7.17 29.78 24.20
N ASP A 517 -7.42 30.76 23.34
CA ASP A 517 -8.77 31.21 23.00
C ASP A 517 -9.58 30.08 22.35
N LEU A 518 -8.96 29.32 21.44
CA LEU A 518 -9.59 28.12 20.85
C LEU A 518 -9.88 27.08 21.94
N LEU A 519 -8.91 26.77 22.79
CA LEU A 519 -9.04 25.77 23.85
C LEU A 519 -10.14 26.16 24.86
N VAL A 520 -10.24 27.44 25.21
CA VAL A 520 -11.30 27.97 26.08
C VAL A 520 -12.67 27.83 25.42
N GLN A 521 -12.80 28.08 24.12
CA GLN A 521 -14.08 27.99 23.40
C GLN A 521 -14.55 26.55 23.16
N GLN A 522 -13.64 25.67 22.71
CA GLN A 522 -13.99 24.32 22.25
C GLN A 522 -13.71 23.22 23.29
N GLY A 523 -12.88 23.50 24.31
CA GLY A 523 -12.44 22.51 25.31
C GLY A 523 -11.32 21.60 24.82
N GLU A 524 -11.05 21.56 23.52
CA GLU A 524 -9.97 20.79 22.91
C GLU A 524 -9.41 21.51 21.67
N VAL A 525 -8.19 21.16 21.26
CA VAL A 525 -7.60 21.61 19.98
C VAL A 525 -7.62 20.44 19.01
N ASN A 526 -8.63 20.39 18.13
CA ASN A 526 -8.73 19.33 17.12
C ASN A 526 -7.89 19.67 15.87
N SER A 527 -7.66 18.65 15.04
CA SER A 527 -6.84 18.76 13.83
C SER A 527 -7.44 19.64 12.74
N TYR A 528 -8.78 19.77 12.69
CA TYR A 528 -9.48 20.60 11.73
C TYR A 528 -9.30 22.09 12.03
N ASP A 529 -9.43 22.48 13.30
CA ASP A 529 -9.25 23.86 13.75
C ASP A 529 -7.77 24.26 13.70
N LEU A 530 -6.87 23.34 14.06
CA LEU A 530 -5.42 23.55 13.95
C LEU A 530 -4.99 23.82 12.50
N ALA A 531 -5.61 23.17 11.52
CA ALA A 531 -5.32 23.36 10.09
C ALA A 531 -5.74 24.75 9.56
N GLN A 532 -6.63 25.46 10.26
CA GLN A 532 -7.06 26.81 9.89
C GLN A 532 -6.07 27.90 10.35
N PHE A 533 -5.17 27.58 11.27
CA PHE A 533 -4.16 28.51 11.76
C PHE A 533 -2.94 28.62 10.83
N ASP A 534 -2.22 29.73 10.97
CA ASP A 534 -0.98 29.98 10.26
C ASP A 534 0.14 29.00 10.68
N ASP A 535 1.19 28.89 9.85
CA ASP A 535 2.28 27.95 10.10
C ASP A 535 2.99 28.21 11.45
N ARG A 536 3.02 29.46 11.93
CA ARG A 536 3.66 29.82 13.20
C ARG A 536 2.89 29.31 14.40
N THR A 537 1.57 29.48 14.42
CA THR A 537 0.72 28.98 15.50
C THR A 537 0.71 27.46 15.52
N ARG A 538 0.69 26.81 14.35
CA ARG A 538 0.83 25.34 14.24
C ARG A 538 2.15 24.83 14.81
N GLN A 539 3.26 25.49 14.49
CA GLN A 539 4.57 25.15 15.06
C GLN A 539 4.61 25.34 16.58
N MET A 540 3.96 26.39 17.10
CA MET A 540 3.86 26.63 18.54
C MET A 540 3.02 25.56 19.25
N TYR A 541 1.93 25.09 18.65
CA TYR A 541 1.15 23.98 19.18
C TYR A 541 1.97 22.69 19.32
N TYR A 542 2.70 22.30 18.27
CA TYR A 542 3.56 21.12 18.33
C TYR A 542 4.67 21.26 19.38
N ARG A 543 5.25 22.46 19.52
CA ARG A 543 6.24 22.73 20.57
C ARG A 543 5.65 22.56 21.98
N VAL A 544 4.42 22.99 22.21
CA VAL A 544 3.78 22.79 23.52
C VAL A 544 3.66 21.30 23.84
N LEU A 545 3.32 20.46 22.85
CA LEU A 545 3.26 19.00 23.01
C LEU A 545 4.64 18.36 23.25
N GLU A 546 5.72 19.04 22.89
CA GLU A 546 7.10 18.57 23.14
C GLU A 546 7.58 18.87 24.58
N GLU A 547 6.83 19.64 25.39
CA GLU A 547 7.19 19.91 26.78
C GLU A 547 7.15 18.61 27.61
N ASN A 548 8.32 18.14 28.04
CA ASN A 548 8.46 16.94 28.84
C ASN A 548 8.23 17.23 30.32
N LEU A 549 6.95 17.31 30.73
CA LEU A 549 6.52 17.50 32.11
C LEU A 549 5.97 16.17 32.70
N PRO A 550 6.21 15.86 33.98
CA PRO A 550 5.63 14.67 34.63
C PRO A 550 4.09 14.69 34.57
N ASP A 551 3.45 13.52 34.46
CA ASP A 551 1.98 13.41 34.40
C ASP A 551 1.30 13.99 35.65
N GLU A 552 1.93 13.84 36.82
CA GLU A 552 1.47 14.45 38.07
C GLU A 552 1.91 15.93 38.17
N ILE A 553 1.02 16.79 38.64
CA ILE A 553 1.32 18.20 38.93
C ILE A 553 1.78 18.30 40.38
N ALA A 554 2.97 18.85 40.61
CA ALA A 554 3.47 19.08 41.96
C ALA A 554 2.66 20.17 42.68
N ASN A 555 2.60 20.11 44.01
CA ASN A 555 1.93 21.15 44.81
C ASN A 555 2.50 22.53 44.46
N ASN A 556 1.61 23.49 44.17
CA ASN A 556 1.93 24.88 43.79
C ASN A 556 2.70 25.07 42.47
N GLU A 557 2.92 24.02 41.67
CA GLU A 557 3.66 24.11 40.40
C GLU A 557 3.07 25.17 39.44
N ILE A 558 1.74 25.22 39.34
CA ILE A 558 1.05 26.16 38.45
C ILE A 558 1.27 27.62 38.90
N GLU A 559 1.22 27.89 40.20
CA GLU A 559 1.49 29.22 40.76
C GLU A 559 2.94 29.63 40.53
N GLU A 560 3.89 28.71 40.73
CA GLU A 560 5.32 28.97 40.46
C GLU A 560 5.60 29.29 38.98
N ILE A 561 4.92 28.61 38.05
CA ILE A 561 5.04 28.88 36.61
C ILE A 561 4.50 30.29 36.27
N ILE A 562 3.35 30.67 36.84
CA ILE A 562 2.75 31.99 36.65
C ILE A 562 3.66 33.08 37.24
N ASP A 563 4.12 32.93 38.48
CA ASP A 563 4.98 33.89 39.16
C ASP A 563 6.29 34.11 38.40
N LYS A 564 6.86 33.01 37.89
CA LYS A 564 8.06 33.04 37.05
C LYS A 564 7.81 33.79 35.75
N ARG A 565 6.70 33.52 35.06
CA ARG A 565 6.31 34.24 33.84
C ARG A 565 6.16 35.73 34.12
N ASP A 566 5.41 36.10 35.16
CA ASP A 566 5.09 37.49 35.48
C ASP A 566 6.32 38.27 35.94
N ARG A 567 7.26 37.61 36.64
CA ARG A 567 8.58 38.18 36.92
C ARG A 567 9.35 38.47 35.63
N LEU A 568 9.41 37.53 34.70
CA LEU A 568 10.15 37.70 33.44
C LEU A 568 9.54 38.79 32.54
N LEU A 569 8.20 38.90 32.51
CA LEU A 569 7.50 39.97 31.79
C LEU A 569 7.85 41.34 32.38
N ARG A 570 7.82 41.48 33.71
CA ARG A 570 8.23 42.71 34.40
C ARG A 570 9.68 43.10 34.11
N GLU A 571 10.61 42.14 34.17
CA GLU A 571 12.02 42.38 33.85
C GLU A 571 12.22 42.86 32.40
N ARG A 572 11.49 42.26 31.44
CA ARG A 572 11.52 42.68 30.03
C ARG A 572 10.97 44.10 29.84
N ASP A 573 9.87 44.43 30.49
CA ASP A 573 9.21 45.73 30.32
C ASP A 573 10.04 46.85 30.95
N LEU A 574 10.69 46.59 32.10
CA LEU A 574 11.69 47.49 32.69
C LEU A 574 12.88 47.73 31.74
N GLN A 575 13.36 46.70 31.05
CA GLN A 575 14.43 46.83 30.06
C GLN A 575 13.99 47.65 28.85
N LYS A 576 12.76 47.45 28.35
CA LYS A 576 12.18 48.25 27.25
C LYS A 576 12.06 49.72 27.65
N GLN A 577 11.53 50.01 28.83
CA GLN A 577 11.42 51.39 29.33
C GLN A 577 12.79 52.04 29.52
N SER A 578 13.75 51.34 30.11
CA SER A 578 15.14 51.81 30.25
C SER A 578 15.79 52.13 28.90
N LYS A 579 15.53 51.31 27.87
CA LYS A 579 15.99 51.56 26.50
C LYS A 579 15.28 52.77 25.87
N LEU A 580 13.96 52.89 26.04
CA LEU A 580 13.17 54.00 25.53
C LEU A 580 13.60 55.35 26.15
N ILE A 581 13.94 55.37 27.44
CA ILE A 581 14.50 56.55 28.13
C ILE A 581 15.84 56.95 27.51
N ARG A 582 16.73 55.98 27.25
CA ARG A 582 18.02 56.24 26.61
C ARG A 582 17.85 56.76 25.18
N GLU A 583 16.93 56.20 24.41
CA GLU A 583 16.67 56.62 23.03
C GLU A 583 16.00 58.00 22.96
N SER A 584 15.02 58.28 23.82
CA SER A 584 14.34 59.58 23.89
C SER A 584 15.26 60.70 24.40
N SER A 585 16.13 60.39 25.38
CA SER A 585 17.17 61.30 25.86
C SER A 585 18.21 61.62 24.78
N ASN A 586 18.51 60.69 23.88
CA ASN A 586 19.43 60.92 22.76
C ASN A 586 18.79 61.72 21.62
N LEU A 587 17.46 61.67 21.49
CA LEU A 587 16.69 62.40 20.48
C LEU A 587 16.27 63.83 20.93
N GLY A 588 16.55 64.20 22.18
CA GLY A 588 16.31 65.55 22.71
C GLY A 588 14.87 65.83 23.15
N ASP A 589 14.02 64.81 23.23
CA ASP A 589 12.63 64.92 23.70
C ASP A 589 12.57 64.69 25.21
N VAL A 590 12.72 65.79 25.96
CA VAL A 590 12.90 65.79 27.42
C VAL A 590 11.60 65.41 28.15
N ASP A 591 10.45 65.77 27.61
CA ASP A 591 9.14 65.51 28.22
C ASP A 591 8.77 64.02 28.15
N ALA A 592 9.03 63.37 27.00
CA ALA A 592 8.84 61.93 26.85
C ALA A 592 9.79 61.12 27.74
N ALA A 593 11.03 61.58 27.90
CA ALA A 593 12.03 60.93 28.77
C ALA A 593 11.67 61.04 30.26
N LEU A 594 11.15 62.19 30.71
CA LEU A 594 10.68 62.40 32.09
C LEU A 594 9.46 61.54 32.41
N ALA A 595 8.45 61.48 31.52
CA ALA A 595 7.27 60.65 31.71
C ALA A 595 7.60 59.14 31.76
N ALA A 596 8.55 58.67 30.95
CA ALA A 596 9.02 57.28 31.00
C ALA A 596 9.83 56.99 32.29
N LEU A 597 10.59 57.95 32.79
CA LEU A 597 11.36 57.84 34.04
C LEU A 597 10.45 57.80 35.28
N GLU A 598 9.42 58.64 35.33
CA GLU A 598 8.42 58.64 36.41
C GLU A 598 7.68 57.31 36.50
N ASN A 599 7.26 56.74 35.36
CA ASN A 599 6.64 55.42 35.31
C ASN A 599 7.59 54.30 35.78
N LEU A 600 8.88 54.36 35.42
CA LEU A 600 9.87 53.37 35.85
C LEU A 600 10.15 53.44 37.35
N ILE A 601 10.16 54.64 37.94
CA ILE A 601 10.30 54.83 39.39
C ILE A 601 9.06 54.33 40.13
N ALA A 602 7.86 54.59 39.62
CA ALA A 602 6.61 54.10 40.19
C ALA A 602 6.52 52.56 40.17
N GLN A 603 6.92 51.93 39.06
CA GLN A 603 6.95 50.46 38.96
C GLN A 603 7.99 49.82 39.88
N LYS A 604 9.19 50.41 40.03
CA LYS A 604 10.20 49.90 40.97
C LYS A 604 9.76 49.99 42.44
N ARG A 605 9.02 51.04 42.82
CA ARG A 605 8.47 51.18 44.17
C ARG A 605 7.38 50.17 44.51
N ASN A 606 6.67 49.66 43.51
CA ASN A 606 5.67 48.60 43.71
C ASN A 606 6.29 47.18 43.73
N MET A 607 7.60 47.05 43.49
CA MET A 607 8.34 45.78 43.52
C MET A 607 9.11 45.54 44.83
N GLU A 608 9.39 46.60 45.60
CA GLU A 608 9.85 46.53 46.99
C GLU A 608 8.65 46.34 47.92
#